data_AF-A0A3B8WVF7-F1
#
_entry.id   AF-A0A3B8WVF7-F1
#
_cell.length_a   1.000
_cell.length_b   1.000
_cell.length_c   1.000
_cell.angle_alpha   90.00
_cell.angle_beta   90.00
_cell.angle_gamma   90.00
#
_symmetry.space_group_name_H-M   'P 1'
#
loop_
_entity.id
_entity.type
_entity.pdbx_description
1 polymer ?
#
loop_
_entity_poly.entity_id
_entity_poly.type
_entity_poly.pdbx_seq_one_letter_code
_entity_poly.pdbx_strand_id
1 'polypeptide(L)'
;PNFRYHGKKNQSQKPSATADSSAESPSEATAGYDQRPEDTVLFDQIRQMLALQRSNAGMPPRSADPSLRVVGGRELADMLNAIPLQQNWPETDDLSTGEPVTVDLRQVVQQLLAKADAQDGRQPALNEVDEDLINLVSMLFEFILDDYNLSAPVQVLISRLQIPILKVVIKDKSFFSKATHPARKLLNSLARAGIG
;
A
#
# COMPACT_ATOMS: atom_id res chain seq x y z
N PRO A 1 -33.21 -21.66 -43.92
CA PRO A 1 -31.99 -22.48 -44.13
C PRO A 1 -31.79 -23.43 -42.95
N ASN A 2 -31.87 -24.71 -43.26
CA ASN A 2 -31.85 -25.84 -42.34
C ASN A 2 -30.41 -26.18 -41.91
N PHE A 3 -30.26 -27.25 -41.12
CA PHE A 3 -29.03 -27.99 -40.77
C PHE A 3 -28.31 -27.57 -39.48
N ARG A 4 -27.92 -28.46 -38.57
CA ARG A 4 -28.36 -29.80 -38.11
C ARG A 4 -27.32 -30.19 -37.03
N TYR A 5 -27.79 -30.68 -35.89
CA TYR A 5 -26.97 -31.43 -34.94
C TYR A 5 -26.28 -32.62 -35.64
N HIS A 6 -25.00 -32.83 -35.37
CA HIS A 6 -24.39 -34.16 -35.43
C HIS A 6 -23.51 -34.40 -34.22
N GLY A 7 -23.99 -35.26 -33.32
CA GLY A 7 -23.13 -36.08 -32.49
C GLY A 7 -22.58 -37.25 -33.30
N LYS A 8 -21.32 -37.60 -33.07
CA LYS A 8 -20.77 -38.92 -33.35
C LYS A 8 -19.88 -39.37 -32.19
N LYS A 9 -20.19 -40.57 -31.72
CA LYS A 9 -19.41 -41.42 -30.80
C LYS A 9 -18.36 -42.22 -31.59
N ASN A 10 -17.23 -42.53 -30.97
CA ASN A 10 -16.67 -43.90 -30.86
C ASN A 10 -15.49 -43.85 -29.86
N GLN A 11 -15.50 -44.59 -28.75
CA GLN A 11 -15.10 -46.02 -28.62
C GLN A 11 -13.67 -46.26 -29.13
N SER A 12 -12.70 -46.83 -28.42
CA SER A 12 -12.64 -47.63 -27.18
C SER A 12 -11.15 -47.80 -26.80
N GLN A 13 -10.82 -47.98 -25.51
CA GLN A 13 -9.97 -49.06 -24.96
C GLN A 13 -9.31 -48.69 -23.61
N LYS A 14 -9.72 -49.41 -22.56
CA LYS A 14 -8.93 -49.81 -21.37
C LYS A 14 -8.35 -51.22 -21.67
N PRO A 15 -7.50 -51.89 -20.85
CA PRO A 15 -6.98 -51.59 -19.49
C PRO A 15 -5.43 -51.76 -19.40
N SER A 16 -4.71 -51.37 -18.32
CA SER A 16 -4.42 -52.16 -17.10
C SER A 16 -3.35 -51.37 -16.31
N ALA A 17 -3.60 -50.93 -15.06
CA ALA A 17 -3.23 -51.59 -13.80
C ALA A 17 -1.70 -51.69 -13.52
N THR A 18 -1.18 -50.85 -12.60
CA THR A 18 -0.48 -51.24 -11.34
C THR A 18 -0.03 -50.00 -10.56
N ALA A 19 -0.36 -49.98 -9.25
CA ALA A 19 0.45 -49.58 -8.08
C ALA A 19 1.27 -48.27 -8.13
N ASP A 20 1.41 -47.44 -7.11
CA ASP A 20 0.98 -47.34 -5.71
C ASP A 20 1.62 -46.02 -5.21
N SER A 21 1.12 -45.47 -4.11
CA SER A 21 1.74 -44.42 -3.29
C SER A 21 1.78 -42.98 -3.82
N SER A 22 0.81 -42.17 -3.37
CA SER A 22 1.08 -40.80 -2.93
C SER A 22 0.15 -40.48 -1.77
N ALA A 23 0.77 -40.22 -0.63
CA ALA A 23 0.16 -39.94 0.66
C ALA A 23 -1.00 -38.94 0.59
N GLU A 24 -2.12 -39.35 1.16
CA GLU A 24 -3.14 -38.46 1.70
C GLU A 24 -2.57 -37.81 2.96
N SER A 25 -2.25 -36.52 2.87
CA SER A 25 -2.05 -35.64 4.03
C SER A 25 -3.00 -34.46 3.89
N PRO A 26 -3.56 -33.96 5.01
CA PRO A 26 -4.77 -33.15 5.01
C PRO A 26 -4.50 -31.79 4.38
N SER A 27 -5.43 -31.33 3.54
CA SER A 27 -5.51 -29.92 3.17
C SER A 27 -5.67 -29.07 4.42
N GLU A 28 -4.56 -28.55 4.95
CA GLU A 28 -4.60 -27.39 5.82
C GLU A 28 -5.24 -26.25 5.04
N ALA A 29 -6.38 -25.80 5.58
CA ALA A 29 -7.13 -24.67 5.11
C ALA A 29 -6.22 -23.45 5.02
N THR A 30 -5.64 -23.22 3.85
CA THR A 30 -5.33 -21.87 3.41
C THR A 30 -6.67 -21.18 3.29
N ALA A 31 -7.06 -20.49 4.36
CA ALA A 31 -8.16 -19.54 4.31
C ALA A 31 -7.83 -18.56 3.18
N GLY A 32 -8.43 -18.80 2.02
CA GLY A 32 -8.43 -17.88 0.92
C GLY A 32 -9.02 -16.60 1.46
N TYR A 33 -8.16 -15.59 1.66
CA TYR A 33 -8.61 -14.21 1.67
C TYR A 33 -9.06 -13.91 0.25
N ASP A 34 -10.26 -14.39 -0.06
CA ASP A 34 -10.95 -14.19 -1.32
C ASP A 34 -11.06 -12.68 -1.50
N GLN A 35 -10.45 -12.19 -2.56
CA GLN A 35 -10.32 -10.76 -2.82
C GLN A 35 -11.72 -10.19 -3.00
N ARG A 36 -12.22 -9.49 -1.99
CA ARG A 36 -13.50 -8.79 -2.10
C ARG A 36 -13.30 -7.56 -2.98
N PRO A 37 -14.04 -7.43 -4.10
CA PRO A 37 -14.01 -6.23 -4.94
C PRO A 37 -14.28 -4.94 -4.15
N GLU A 38 -15.00 -5.06 -3.03
CA GLU A 38 -15.32 -4.02 -2.05
C GLU A 38 -14.11 -3.16 -1.65
N ASP A 39 -12.93 -3.76 -1.40
CA ASP A 39 -11.76 -3.03 -0.90
C ASP A 39 -11.17 -2.08 -1.95
N THR A 40 -11.26 -2.46 -3.23
CA THR A 40 -10.82 -1.61 -4.34
C THR A 40 -11.78 -0.45 -4.55
N VAL A 41 -13.07 -0.71 -4.41
CA VAL A 41 -14.12 0.31 -4.55
C VAL A 41 -14.04 1.33 -3.42
N LEU A 42 -13.73 0.90 -2.19
CA LEU A 42 -13.66 1.79 -1.02
C LEU A 42 -12.60 2.88 -1.17
N PHE A 43 -11.40 2.53 -1.64
CA PHE A 43 -10.32 3.51 -1.81
C PHE A 43 -10.67 4.57 -2.87
N ASP A 44 -11.19 4.14 -4.02
CA ASP A 44 -11.59 5.08 -5.06
C ASP A 44 -12.78 5.95 -4.62
N GLN A 45 -13.67 5.41 -3.78
CA GLN A 45 -14.77 6.18 -3.19
C GLN A 45 -14.27 7.26 -2.22
N ILE A 46 -13.32 6.95 -1.34
CA ILE A 46 -12.71 7.95 -0.43
C ILE A 46 -12.04 9.06 -1.23
N ARG A 47 -11.32 8.72 -2.31
CA ARG A 47 -10.69 9.71 -3.19
C ARG A 47 -11.71 10.61 -3.89
N GLN A 48 -12.81 10.05 -4.36
CA GLN A 48 -13.89 10.84 -4.96
C GLN A 48 -14.51 11.79 -3.93
N MET A 49 -14.75 11.35 -2.70
CA MET A 49 -15.26 12.22 -1.64
C MET A 49 -14.29 13.35 -1.28
N LEU A 50 -12.98 13.08 -1.21
CA LEU A 50 -11.97 14.12 -0.99
C LEU A 50 -11.89 15.11 -2.15
N ALA A 51 -11.98 14.64 -3.39
CA ALA A 51 -12.02 15.50 -4.58
C ALA A 51 -13.26 16.42 -4.56
N LEU A 52 -14.42 15.89 -4.17
CA LEU A 52 -15.64 16.69 -3.99
C LEU A 52 -15.47 17.74 -2.89
N GLN A 53 -14.87 17.38 -1.75
CA GLN A 53 -14.60 18.31 -0.66
C GLN A 53 -13.67 19.46 -1.11
N ARG A 54 -12.62 19.16 -1.89
CA ARG A 54 -11.72 20.19 -2.45
C ARG A 54 -12.44 21.13 -3.40
N SER A 55 -13.29 20.58 -4.27
CA SER A 55 -14.11 21.39 -5.19
C SER A 55 -15.09 22.29 -4.44
N ASN A 56 -15.70 21.78 -3.35
CA ASN A 56 -16.63 22.53 -2.52
C ASN A 56 -15.92 23.61 -1.66
N ALA A 57 -14.66 23.39 -1.29
CA ALA A 57 -13.81 24.38 -0.63
C ALA A 57 -13.31 25.49 -1.58
N GLY A 58 -13.63 25.41 -2.88
CA GLY A 58 -13.22 26.40 -3.88
C GLY A 58 -11.74 26.34 -4.26
N MET A 59 -11.03 25.26 -3.93
CA MET A 59 -9.65 25.06 -4.38
C MET A 59 -9.65 24.54 -5.83
N PRO A 60 -9.09 25.29 -6.80
CA PRO A 60 -8.91 24.78 -8.16
C PRO A 60 -7.94 23.59 -8.17
N PRO A 61 -8.09 22.65 -9.13
CA PRO A 61 -7.18 21.52 -9.24
C PRO A 61 -5.76 22.02 -9.46
N ARG A 62 -4.77 21.46 -8.74
CA ARG A 62 -3.38 21.97 -8.78
C ARG A 62 -2.76 21.92 -10.18
N SER A 63 -3.24 21.03 -11.04
CA SER A 63 -2.83 20.97 -12.45
C SER A 63 -3.23 22.19 -13.28
N ALA A 64 -4.17 23.02 -12.80
CA ALA A 64 -4.59 24.24 -13.48
C ALA A 64 -3.77 25.47 -13.07
N ASP A 65 -2.91 25.37 -12.04
CA ASP A 65 -2.07 26.47 -11.61
C ASP A 65 -0.78 26.52 -12.46
N PRO A 66 -0.56 27.58 -13.27
CA PRO A 66 0.63 27.68 -14.09
C PRO A 66 1.90 27.87 -13.28
N SER A 67 1.83 28.28 -12.00
CA SER A 67 3.00 28.46 -11.14
C SER A 67 3.52 27.15 -10.53
N LEU A 68 2.75 26.07 -10.60
CA LEU A 68 3.08 24.77 -10.03
C LEU A 68 3.60 23.80 -11.10
N ARG A 69 4.62 23.01 -10.72
CA ARG A 69 5.08 21.85 -11.47
C ARG A 69 4.62 20.60 -10.74
N VAL A 70 3.70 19.86 -11.33
CA VAL A 70 3.19 18.61 -10.75
C VAL A 70 4.26 17.51 -10.84
N VAL A 71 4.69 17.02 -9.68
CA VAL A 71 5.61 15.89 -9.53
C VAL A 71 4.83 14.59 -9.69
N GLY A 72 5.31 13.73 -10.58
CA GLY A 72 4.73 12.41 -10.82
C GLY A 72 5.21 11.37 -9.81
N GLY A 73 4.46 10.29 -9.61
CA GLY A 73 4.79 9.25 -8.63
C GLY A 73 6.17 8.59 -8.82
N ARG A 74 6.69 8.53 -10.06
CA ARG A 74 8.07 8.05 -10.34
C ARG A 74 9.14 9.00 -9.79
N GLU A 75 9.01 10.30 -10.10
CA GLU A 75 9.92 11.33 -9.60
C GLU A 75 9.85 11.40 -8.07
N LEU A 76 8.65 11.33 -7.49
CA LEU A 76 8.47 11.24 -6.04
C LEU A 76 9.16 10.00 -5.44
N ALA A 77 9.04 8.83 -6.08
CA ALA A 77 9.70 7.61 -5.61
C ALA A 77 11.24 7.74 -5.64
N ASP A 78 11.78 8.41 -6.66
CA ASP A 78 13.22 8.68 -6.77
C ASP A 78 13.68 9.68 -5.69
N MET A 79 12.89 10.72 -5.40
CA MET A 79 13.14 11.65 -4.30
C MET A 79 13.09 10.96 -2.92
N LEU A 80 12.14 10.03 -2.73
CA LEU A 80 12.04 9.22 -1.50
C LEU A 80 13.21 8.22 -1.36
N ASN A 81 13.86 7.81 -2.46
CA ASN A 81 15.08 7.01 -2.40
C ASN A 81 16.30 7.81 -1.95
N ALA A 82 16.31 9.12 -2.19
CA ALA A 82 17.39 10.01 -1.77
C ALA A 82 17.34 10.38 -0.28
N ILE A 83 16.29 9.98 0.47
CA ILE A 83 16.25 10.16 1.92
C ILE A 83 17.28 9.22 2.58
N PRO A 84 18.29 9.73 3.31
CA PRO A 84 19.08 8.90 4.19
C PRO A 84 18.20 8.43 5.35
N LEU A 85 17.64 7.23 5.23
CA LEU A 85 16.75 6.60 6.23
C LEU A 85 17.38 6.57 7.63
N GLN A 86 18.71 6.53 7.72
CA GLN A 86 19.45 6.57 8.99
C GLN A 86 19.29 7.89 9.76
N GLN A 87 18.95 9.00 9.12
CA GLN A 87 18.88 10.29 9.82
C GLN A 87 17.53 10.52 10.52
N ASN A 88 16.50 9.73 10.17
CA ASN A 88 15.15 9.86 10.72
C ASN A 88 14.86 8.93 11.89
N TRP A 89 15.72 7.92 12.16
CA TRP A 89 15.53 7.01 13.29
C TRP A 89 16.75 7.07 14.21
N PRO A 90 16.58 7.41 15.49
CA PRO A 90 17.66 7.20 16.45
C PRO A 90 17.98 5.70 16.45
N GLU A 91 19.27 5.35 16.35
CA GLU A 91 19.78 3.99 16.54
C GLU A 91 19.61 3.60 18.01
N THR A 92 18.37 3.44 18.46
CA THR A 92 18.09 2.72 19.70
C THR A 92 18.20 1.25 19.36
N ASP A 93 19.33 0.67 19.76
CA ASP A 93 19.64 -0.76 19.64
C ASP A 93 18.68 -1.60 20.51
N ASP A 94 18.09 -0.97 21.53
CA ASP A 94 17.02 -1.54 22.34
C ASP A 94 15.64 -1.07 21.86
N LEU A 95 14.85 -2.03 21.37
CA LEU A 95 13.47 -1.82 20.95
C LEU A 95 12.51 -1.73 22.15
N SER A 96 12.91 -2.24 23.32
CA SER A 96 12.07 -2.32 24.53
C SER A 96 11.96 -0.99 25.26
N THR A 97 12.95 -0.12 25.06
CA THR A 97 13.01 1.23 25.65
C THR A 97 12.86 2.34 24.61
N GLY A 98 12.71 1.96 23.34
CA GLY A 98 12.46 2.91 22.26
C GLY A 98 11.04 3.46 22.34
N GLU A 99 10.90 4.77 22.21
CA GLU A 99 9.61 5.41 22.00
C GLU A 99 9.25 5.35 20.51
N PRO A 100 8.00 5.01 20.14
CA PRO A 100 7.57 5.03 18.76
C PRO A 100 7.62 6.46 18.21
N VAL A 101 8.21 6.62 17.03
CA VAL A 101 8.32 7.93 16.37
C VAL A 101 7.23 8.08 15.31
N THR A 102 6.28 8.98 15.53
CA THR A 102 5.33 9.39 14.49
C THR A 102 6.05 10.33 13.52
N VAL A 103 6.11 9.97 12.24
CA VAL A 103 6.74 10.79 11.21
C VAL A 103 5.65 11.53 10.44
N ASP A 104 5.73 12.86 10.40
CA ASP A 104 4.88 13.65 9.52
C ASP A 104 5.33 13.46 8.06
N LEU A 105 4.76 12.45 7.41
CA LEU A 105 5.08 12.08 6.03
C LEU A 105 4.85 13.24 5.06
N ARG A 106 3.85 14.08 5.30
CA ARG A 106 3.56 15.24 4.46
C ARG A 106 4.70 16.25 4.55
N GLN A 107 5.17 16.56 5.76
CA GLN A 107 6.32 17.45 5.95
C GLN A 107 7.59 16.89 5.31
N VAL A 108 7.84 15.59 5.45
CA VAL A 108 9.00 14.94 4.81
C VAL A 108 8.96 15.12 3.30
N VAL A 109 7.82 14.86 2.66
CA VAL A 109 7.68 15.02 1.21
C VAL A 109 7.76 16.49 0.80
N GLN A 110 7.18 17.42 1.56
CA GLN A 110 7.30 18.86 1.31
C GLN A 110 8.74 19.36 1.39
N GLN A 111 9.52 18.89 2.37
CA GLN A 111 10.94 19.21 2.48
C GLN A 111 11.74 18.66 1.29
N LEU A 112 11.39 17.47 0.80
CA LEU A 112 11.99 16.92 -0.41
C LEU A 112 11.65 17.75 -1.64
N LEU A 113 10.40 18.17 -1.79
CA LEU A 113 9.97 19.05 -2.89
C LEU A 113 10.69 20.38 -2.83
N ALA A 114 10.80 20.99 -1.65
CA ALA A 114 11.53 22.25 -1.49
C ALA A 114 13.03 22.13 -1.83
N LYS A 115 13.63 20.96 -1.62
CA LYS A 115 15.02 20.67 -1.99
C LYS A 115 15.20 20.31 -3.47
N ALA A 116 14.15 19.77 -4.10
CA ALA A 116 14.16 19.52 -5.53
C ALA A 116 14.09 20.86 -6.25
N ASP A 117 15.22 21.25 -6.84
CA ASP A 117 15.39 22.55 -7.48
C ASP A 117 14.24 22.86 -8.45
N ALA A 118 13.71 24.07 -8.37
CA ALA A 118 12.73 24.58 -9.31
C ALA A 118 13.46 24.93 -10.62
N GLN A 119 13.93 23.91 -11.36
CA GLN A 119 14.70 24.10 -12.59
C GLN A 119 14.00 25.00 -13.62
N ASP A 120 12.67 25.09 -13.54
CA ASP A 120 11.81 25.85 -14.45
C ASP A 120 11.17 27.09 -13.77
N GLY A 121 11.64 27.50 -12.58
CA GLY A 121 11.08 28.59 -11.77
C GLY A 121 9.69 28.32 -11.17
N ARG A 122 9.12 27.14 -11.43
CA ARG A 122 7.82 26.67 -10.95
C ARG A 122 8.00 25.88 -9.66
N GLN A 123 7.10 26.07 -8.70
CA GLN A 123 7.19 25.35 -7.44
C GLN A 123 6.80 23.87 -7.63
N PRO A 124 7.67 22.91 -7.23
CA PRO A 124 7.32 21.50 -7.31
C PRO A 124 6.20 21.19 -6.32
N ALA A 125 5.11 20.61 -6.82
CA ALA A 125 3.94 20.24 -6.05
C ALA A 125 3.56 18.78 -6.32
N LEU A 126 3.02 18.08 -5.34
CA LEU A 126 2.47 16.76 -5.56
C LEU A 126 1.20 16.83 -6.39
N ASN A 127 0.99 15.79 -7.20
CA ASN A 127 -0.35 15.53 -7.71
C ASN A 127 -1.30 15.16 -6.56
N GLU A 128 -2.59 15.44 -6.75
CA GLU A 128 -3.61 15.24 -5.72
C GLU A 128 -3.74 13.78 -5.28
N VAL A 129 -3.52 12.85 -6.20
CA VAL A 129 -3.63 11.41 -5.95
C VAL A 129 -2.57 10.94 -4.97
N ASP A 130 -1.33 11.39 -5.15
CA ASP A 130 -0.19 11.05 -4.30
C ASP A 130 -0.31 11.75 -2.94
N GLU A 131 -0.83 12.97 -2.90
CA GLU A 131 -1.14 13.67 -1.64
C GLU A 131 -2.21 12.93 -0.83
N ASP A 132 -3.32 12.53 -1.47
CA ASP A 132 -4.38 11.75 -0.82
C ASP A 132 -3.84 10.41 -0.30
N LEU A 133 -2.94 9.76 -1.04
CA LEU A 133 -2.26 8.54 -0.62
C LEU A 133 -1.36 8.76 0.59
N ILE A 134 -0.55 9.83 0.60
CA ILE A 134 0.32 10.16 1.74
C ILE A 134 -0.53 10.39 2.99
N ASN A 135 -1.60 11.17 2.90
CA ASN A 135 -2.50 11.42 4.02
C ASN A 135 -3.12 10.12 4.56
N LEU A 136 -3.55 9.21 3.68
CA LEU A 136 -4.12 7.93 4.09
C LEU A 136 -3.09 7.03 4.78
N VAL A 137 -1.84 7.02 4.30
CA VAL A 137 -0.74 6.28 4.96
C VAL A 137 -0.46 6.89 6.34
N SER A 138 -0.40 8.22 6.45
CA SER A 138 -0.23 8.91 7.74
C SER A 138 -1.30 8.50 8.76
N MET A 139 -2.58 8.59 8.37
CA MET A 139 -3.70 8.21 9.24
C MET A 139 -3.67 6.73 9.63
N LEU A 140 -3.27 5.84 8.70
CA LEU A 140 -3.13 4.42 8.99
C LEU A 140 -2.09 4.15 10.08
N PHE A 141 -0.91 4.79 9.98
CA PHE A 141 0.14 4.57 10.95
C PHE A 141 -0.12 5.23 12.29
N GLU A 142 -0.74 6.42 12.31
CA GLU A 142 -1.23 7.05 13.53
C GLU A 142 -2.20 6.11 14.25
N PHE A 143 -3.20 5.59 13.54
CA PHE A 143 -4.15 4.63 14.10
C PHE A 143 -3.49 3.34 14.63
N ILE A 144 -2.49 2.79 13.92
CA ILE A 144 -1.79 1.58 14.37
C ILE A 144 -0.93 1.88 15.61
N LEU A 145 -0.21 3.01 15.64
CA LEU A 145 0.70 3.35 16.74
C LEU A 145 -0.04 3.81 18.00
N ASP A 146 -1.24 4.35 17.86
CA ASP A 146 -2.11 4.72 18.99
C ASP A 146 -2.75 3.50 19.70
N ASP A 147 -2.62 2.29 19.14
CA ASP A 147 -3.16 1.08 19.76
C ASP A 147 -2.31 0.65 20.97
N TYR A 148 -2.86 0.87 22.17
CA TYR A 148 -2.26 0.48 23.45
C TYR A 148 -2.08 -1.03 23.64
N ASN A 149 -2.72 -1.87 22.81
CA ASN A 149 -2.53 -3.33 22.89
C ASN A 149 -1.20 -3.79 22.25
N LEU A 150 -0.50 -2.91 21.53
CA LEU A 150 0.79 -3.24 20.94
C LEU A 150 1.92 -3.05 21.96
N SER A 151 2.75 -4.08 22.13
CA SER A 151 3.98 -3.97 22.91
C SER A 151 4.92 -2.89 22.35
N ALA A 152 5.64 -2.19 23.23
CA ALA A 152 6.56 -1.10 22.87
C ALA A 152 7.59 -1.49 21.78
N PRO A 153 8.25 -2.68 21.82
CA PRO A 153 9.12 -3.11 20.73
C PRO A 153 8.44 -3.15 19.36
N VAL A 154 7.19 -3.57 19.30
CA VAL A 154 6.44 -3.67 18.06
C VAL A 154 6.01 -2.29 17.56
N GLN A 155 5.60 -1.38 18.45
CA GLN A 155 5.30 0.00 18.08
C GLN A 155 6.53 0.69 17.45
N VAL A 156 7.73 0.51 18.02
CA VAL A 156 8.98 1.03 17.44
C VAL A 156 9.27 0.42 16.07
N LEU A 157 9.10 -0.89 15.90
CA LEU A 157 9.32 -1.55 14.61
C LEU A 157 8.33 -1.05 13.55
N ILE A 158 7.06 -0.89 13.92
CA ILE A 158 6.02 -0.35 13.02
C ILE A 158 6.32 1.11 12.68
N SER A 159 6.80 1.91 13.63
CA SER A 159 7.12 3.32 13.37
C SER A 159 8.23 3.46 12.32
N ARG A 160 9.19 2.53 12.30
CA ARG A 160 10.23 2.42 11.26
C ARG A 160 9.68 1.97 9.89
N LEU A 161 8.45 1.47 9.79
CA LEU A 161 7.88 1.07 8.49
C LEU A 161 7.17 2.21 7.75
N GLN A 162 6.97 3.39 8.35
CA GLN A 162 6.24 4.50 7.73
C GLN A 162 6.78 4.90 6.35
N ILE A 163 8.08 5.21 6.24
CA ILE A 163 8.71 5.60 4.97
C ILE A 163 8.81 4.41 3.99
N PRO A 164 9.26 3.20 4.40
CA PRO A 164 9.24 2.03 3.53
C PRO A 164 7.85 1.73 2.93
N ILE A 165 6.79 1.82 3.71
CA ILE A 165 5.43 1.59 3.24
C ILE A 165 4.97 2.71 2.32
N LEU A 166 5.27 3.97 2.65
CA LEU A 166 4.97 5.08 1.75
C LEU A 166 5.61 4.86 0.36
N LYS A 167 6.88 4.45 0.30
CA LYS A 167 7.56 4.13 -0.96
C LYS A 167 6.84 3.04 -1.76
N VAL A 168 6.41 1.99 -1.07
CA VAL A 168 5.65 0.90 -1.69
C VAL A 168 4.32 1.40 -2.24
N VAL A 169 3.60 2.24 -1.49
CA VAL A 169 2.31 2.81 -1.90
C VAL A 169 2.43 3.73 -3.12
N ILE A 170 3.48 4.56 -3.18
CA ILE A 170 3.73 5.43 -4.33
C ILE A 170 4.03 4.60 -5.60
N LYS A 171 4.75 3.48 -5.44
CA LYS A 171 5.09 2.58 -6.56
C LYS A 171 3.92 1.66 -6.96
N ASP A 172 3.17 1.16 -5.98
CA ASP A 172 2.04 0.25 -6.14
C ASP A 172 0.82 0.79 -5.38
N LYS A 173 -0.04 1.48 -6.12
CA LYS A 173 -1.30 2.04 -5.59
C LYS A 173 -2.30 0.97 -5.16
N SER A 174 -2.04 -0.30 -5.46
CA SER A 174 -2.91 -1.41 -5.04
C SER A 174 -2.73 -1.83 -3.58
N PHE A 175 -1.83 -1.18 -2.83
CA PHE A 175 -1.67 -1.37 -1.39
C PHE A 175 -3.00 -1.26 -0.61
N PHE A 176 -3.79 -0.23 -0.91
CA PHE A 176 -5.06 0.01 -0.22
C PHE A 176 -6.21 -0.85 -0.78
N SER A 177 -6.18 -1.14 -2.09
CA SER A 177 -7.26 -1.86 -2.76
C SER A 177 -7.17 -3.38 -2.65
N LYS A 178 -5.98 -3.94 -2.40
CA LYS A 178 -5.75 -5.39 -2.24
C LYS A 178 -5.44 -5.73 -0.79
N ALA A 179 -6.37 -6.35 -0.08
CA ALA A 179 -6.11 -6.91 1.25
C ALA A 179 -4.94 -7.91 1.26
N THR A 180 -4.70 -8.61 0.15
CA THR A 180 -3.61 -9.59 0.01
C THR A 180 -2.25 -8.96 -0.33
N HIS A 181 -2.13 -7.63 -0.33
CA HIS A 181 -0.88 -6.94 -0.66
C HIS A 181 0.26 -7.36 0.30
N PRO A 182 1.46 -7.72 -0.18
CA PRO A 182 2.54 -8.24 0.65
C PRO A 182 2.91 -7.32 1.82
N ALA A 183 2.97 -6.01 1.57
CA ALA A 183 3.28 -5.02 2.59
C ALA A 183 2.18 -4.90 3.66
N ARG A 184 0.91 -5.09 3.28
CA ARG A 184 -0.22 -5.11 4.22
C ARG A 184 -0.22 -6.37 5.06
N LYS A 185 0.11 -7.53 4.45
CA LYS A 185 0.33 -8.77 5.19
C LYS A 185 1.43 -8.64 6.23
N LEU A 186 2.56 -8.01 5.88
CA LEU A 186 3.66 -7.76 6.82
C LEU A 186 3.20 -6.89 8.00
N LEU A 187 2.55 -5.76 7.74
CA LEU A 187 2.00 -4.88 8.78
C LEU A 187 1.04 -5.62 9.70
N ASN A 188 0.09 -6.38 9.13
CA ASN A 188 -0.87 -7.16 9.89
C ASN A 188 -0.20 -8.24 10.75
N SER A 189 0.83 -8.92 10.23
CA SER A 189 1.56 -9.93 10.98
C SER A 189 2.34 -9.32 12.15
N LEU A 190 2.97 -8.15 11.95
CA LEU A 190 3.66 -7.44 13.03
C LEU A 190 2.69 -6.96 14.10
N ALA A 191 1.57 -6.34 13.70
CA ALA A 191 0.53 -5.92 14.63
C ALA A 191 0.00 -7.11 15.44
N ARG A 192 -0.33 -8.24 14.79
CA ARG A 192 -0.80 -9.46 15.47
C ARG A 192 0.22 -10.07 16.43
N ALA A 193 1.50 -10.04 16.06
CA ALA A 193 2.58 -10.56 16.92
C ALA A 193 2.88 -9.64 18.11
N GLY A 194 2.55 -8.36 18.01
CA GLY A 194 2.73 -7.37 19.06
C GLY A 194 1.60 -7.26 20.06
N ILE A 195 0.44 -7.86 19.78
CA ILE A 195 -0.67 -7.97 20.72
C ILE A 195 -0.26 -8.96 21.81
N GLY A 196 -0.07 -8.48 23.03
CA GLY A 196 0.36 -9.26 24.19
C GLY A 196 -0.33 -8.81 25.46
#